data_AF-A0A661Z224-F1
#
_entry.id   AF-A0A661Z224-F1
#
_cell.length_a   1.000
_cell.length_b   1.000
_cell.length_c   1.000
_cell.angle_alpha   90.00
_cell.angle_beta   90.00
_cell.angle_gamma   90.00
#
_symmetry.space_group_name_H-M   'P 1'
#
loop_
_entity.id
_entity.type
_entity.pdbx_description
1 polymer ?
#
loop_
_entity_poly.entity_id
_entity_poly.type
_entity_poly.pdbx_seq_one_letter_code
_entity_poly.pdbx_strand_id
1 'polypeptide(L)'
;MLNRIYQIGLIGFFIFEWYLMYQAKQAEYDVNYGFAIYAFLLSLIVLAILLVAWFFKRDVIKSNMLITVVYLTTSSPLSIFLFIEFYGRFIGQYFKL
;
A
#
# COMPACT_ATOMS: atom_id res chain seq x y z
N MET A 1 14.80 -5.10 -19.53
CA MET A 1 14.94 -3.87 -18.72
C MET A 1 13.62 -3.48 -18.05
N LEU A 2 12.53 -3.33 -18.80
CA LEU A 2 11.22 -2.91 -18.28
C LEU A 2 10.68 -3.79 -17.13
N ASN A 3 10.80 -5.13 -17.23
CA ASN A 3 10.39 -6.04 -16.13
C ASN A 3 11.15 -5.77 -14.82
N ARG A 4 12.45 -5.47 -14.89
CA ARG A 4 13.23 -5.17 -13.68
C ARG A 4 12.78 -3.85 -13.05
N ILE A 5 12.53 -2.83 -13.88
CA ILE A 5 12.02 -1.53 -13.42
C ILE A 5 10.65 -1.72 -12.74
N TYR A 6 9.77 -2.53 -13.34
CA TYR A 6 8.46 -2.85 -12.78
C TYR A 6 8.57 -3.55 -11.42
N GLN A 7 9.41 -4.58 -11.31
CA GLN A 7 9.64 -5.31 -10.05
C GLN A 7 10.20 -4.40 -8.96
N ILE A 8 11.26 -3.64 -9.27
CA ILE A 8 11.90 -2.71 -8.32
C ILE A 8 10.90 -1.64 -7.89
N GLY A 9 10.11 -1.10 -8.81
CA GLY A 9 9.08 -0.11 -8.52
C GLY A 9 8.03 -0.65 -7.55
N LEU A 10 7.46 -1.83 -7.83
CA LEU A 10 6.45 -2.45 -6.96
C LEU A 10 6.99 -2.78 -5.57
N ILE A 11 8.20 -3.35 -5.49
CA ILE A 11 8.84 -3.65 -4.21
C ILE A 11 9.14 -2.36 -3.45
N GLY A 12 9.60 -1.32 -4.14
CA GLY A 12 9.85 0.00 -3.56
C GLY A 12 8.59 0.63 -2.98
N PHE A 13 7.48 0.63 -3.75
CA PHE A 13 6.18 1.12 -3.26
C PHE A 13 5.68 0.31 -2.08
N PHE A 14 5.77 -1.02 -2.14
CA PHE A 14 5.43 -1.89 -1.02
C PHE A 14 6.19 -1.51 0.26
N ILE A 15 7.53 -1.46 0.20
CA ILE A 15 8.35 -1.14 1.38
C ILE A 15 8.01 0.25 1.93
N PHE A 16 7.81 1.23 1.04
CA PHE A 16 7.53 2.59 1.45
C PHE A 16 6.13 2.76 2.06
N GLU A 17 5.10 2.14 1.50
CA GLU A 17 3.74 2.13 2.08
C GLU A 17 3.76 1.49 3.47
N TRP A 18 4.41 0.34 3.62
CA TRP A 18 4.47 -0.34 4.90
C TRP A 18 5.32 0.41 5.93
N TYR A 19 6.34 1.15 5.48
CA TYR A 19 7.05 2.10 6.34
C TYR A 19 6.13 3.22 6.82
N LEU A 20 5.32 3.82 5.94
CA LEU A 20 4.33 4.84 6.34
C LEU A 20 3.30 4.27 7.32
N MET A 21 2.82 3.05 7.09
CA MET A 21 1.90 2.37 8.01
C MET A 21 2.54 2.07 9.36
N TYR A 22 3.84 1.73 9.38
CA TYR A 22 4.59 1.55 10.62
C TYR A 22 4.78 2.87 11.37
N GLN A 23 5.07 3.97 10.67
CA GLN A 23 5.15 5.30 11.28
C GLN A 23 3.78 5.77 11.82
N ALA A 24 2.70 5.50 11.08
CA ALA A 24 1.32 5.74 11.48
C ALA A 24 0.88 4.93 12.72
N LYS A 25 1.66 3.94 13.13
CA LYS A 25 1.44 3.20 14.39
C LYS A 25 2.18 3.86 15.58
N GLN A 26 3.28 4.56 15.34
CA GLN A 26 4.16 5.08 16.39
C GLN A 26 3.87 6.52 16.78
N ALA A 27 3.22 7.30 15.91
CA ALA A 27 2.99 8.70 16.16
C ALA A 27 1.84 8.93 17.16
N GLU A 28 1.77 10.12 17.76
CA GLU A 28 0.63 10.52 18.57
C GLU A 28 -0.64 10.65 17.71
N TYR A 29 -1.82 10.54 18.34
CA TYR A 29 -3.13 10.34 17.68
C TYR A 29 -3.42 11.30 16.50
N ASP A 30 -2.99 12.57 16.59
CA ASP A 30 -3.20 13.57 15.52
C ASP A 30 -2.22 13.46 14.34
N VAL A 31 -1.01 12.92 14.56
CA VAL A 31 -0.01 12.70 13.51
C VAL A 31 -0.22 11.33 12.82
N ASN A 32 -0.85 10.38 13.53
CA ASN A 32 -1.14 9.03 13.02
C ASN A 32 -1.98 9.01 11.75
N TYR A 33 -3.01 9.86 11.67
CA TYR A 33 -3.89 9.90 10.50
C TYR A 33 -3.17 10.43 9.26
N GLY A 34 -2.22 11.36 9.42
CA GLY A 34 -1.46 11.91 8.30
C GLY A 34 -0.73 10.81 7.52
N PHE A 35 0.10 10.01 8.21
CA PHE A 35 0.86 8.94 7.57
C PHE A 35 -0.02 7.83 6.98
N ALA A 36 -1.12 7.47 7.67
CA ALA A 36 -2.08 6.50 7.18
C ALA A 36 -2.79 6.98 5.90
N ILE A 37 -3.21 8.25 5.86
CA ILE A 37 -3.80 8.89 4.68
C ILE A 37 -2.78 8.93 3.54
N TYR A 38 -1.51 9.27 3.81
CA TYR A 38 -0.46 9.24 2.80
C TYR A 38 -0.26 7.86 2.20
N ALA A 39 -0.22 6.79 3.02
CA ALA A 39 -0.12 5.42 2.55
C ALA A 39 -1.34 5.05 1.67
N PHE A 40 -2.55 5.43 2.09
CA PHE A 40 -3.76 5.20 1.32
C PHE A 40 -3.75 5.93 -0.03
N LEU A 41 -3.39 7.22 -0.06
CA LEU A 41 -3.29 8.00 -1.31
C LEU A 41 -2.23 7.42 -2.25
N LEU A 42 -1.09 6.98 -1.72
CA LEU A 42 -0.05 6.34 -2.51
C LEU A 42 -0.55 5.06 -3.15
N SER A 43 -1.25 4.21 -2.39
CA SER A 43 -1.81 2.96 -2.92
C SER A 43 -2.84 3.21 -4.04
N LEU A 44 -3.60 4.32 -3.98
CA LEU A 44 -4.52 4.72 -5.06
C LEU A 44 -3.76 5.10 -6.34
N ILE A 45 -2.67 5.85 -6.19
CA ILE A 45 -1.82 6.25 -7.32
C ILE A 45 -1.20 5.01 -7.97
N VAL A 46 -0.65 4.09 -7.17
CA VAL A 46 -0.04 2.86 -7.71
C VAL A 46 -1.09 1.97 -8.36
N LEU A 47 -2.29 1.85 -7.78
CA LEU A 47 -3.39 1.12 -8.40
C LEU A 47 -3.78 1.73 -9.76
N ALA A 48 -3.85 3.06 -9.87
CA ALA A 48 -4.12 3.72 -11.14
C ALA A 48 -3.01 3.44 -12.18
N ILE A 49 -1.75 3.47 -11.77
CA ILE A 49 -0.60 3.11 -12.63
C ILE A 49 -0.70 1.65 -13.09
N LEU A 50 -1.04 0.72 -12.19
CA LEU A 50 -1.20 -0.70 -12.52
C LEU A 50 -2.37 -0.93 -13.48
N LEU A 51 -3.49 -0.21 -13.32
CA LEU A 51 -4.62 -0.26 -14.23
C LEU A 51 -4.22 0.22 -15.63
N VAL A 52 -3.54 1.38 -15.73
CA VAL A 52 -3.00 1.86 -17.01
C VAL A 52 -2.04 0.83 -17.61
N ALA A 53 -1.09 0.31 -16.83
CA ALA A 53 -0.16 -0.71 -17.28
C ALA A 53 -0.85 -2.01 -17.73
N TRP A 54 -2.00 -2.37 -17.17
CA TRP A 54 -2.77 -3.54 -17.59
C TRP A 54 -3.35 -3.40 -19.00
N PHE A 55 -3.73 -2.20 -19.41
CA PHE A 55 -4.24 -1.93 -20.75
C PHE A 55 -3.13 -1.73 -21.78
N PHE A 56 -2.03 -1.07 -21.42
CA PHE A 56 -0.96 -0.72 -22.39
C PHE A 56 0.24 -1.68 -22.38
N LYS A 57 0.50 -2.39 -21.28
CA LYS A 57 1.70 -3.22 -21.05
C LYS A 57 1.36 -4.53 -20.35
N ARG A 58 0.26 -5.17 -20.76
CA ARG A 58 -0.26 -6.41 -20.16
C ARG A 58 0.79 -7.52 -20.02
N ASP A 59 1.69 -7.67 -20.99
CA ASP A 59 2.72 -8.71 -20.98
C ASP A 59 3.73 -8.54 -19.82
N VAL A 60 4.01 -7.29 -19.43
CA VAL A 60 4.85 -6.99 -18.26
C VAL A 60 4.16 -7.44 -16.98
N ILE A 61 2.86 -7.19 -16.84
CA ILE A 61 2.11 -7.62 -15.66
C ILE A 61 2.01 -9.15 -15.61
N LYS A 62 1.70 -9.81 -16.73
CA LYS A 62 1.62 -11.28 -16.79
C LYS A 62 2.95 -11.96 -16.46
N SER A 63 4.07 -11.41 -16.95
CA SER A 63 5.40 -11.95 -16.63
C SER A 63 5.82 -11.72 -15.17
N ASN A 64 5.15 -10.80 -14.46
CA ASN A 64 5.41 -10.47 -13.05
C ASN A 64 4.16 -10.68 -12.17
N MET A 65 3.34 -11.68 -12.52
CA MET A 65 2.02 -11.88 -11.93
C MET A 65 2.09 -12.06 -10.41
N LEU A 66 3.04 -12.87 -9.92
CA LEU A 66 3.19 -13.17 -8.50
C LEU A 66 3.39 -11.89 -7.67
N ILE A 67 4.37 -11.06 -8.07
CA ILE A 67 4.69 -9.81 -7.36
C ILE A 67 3.51 -8.83 -7.41
N THR A 68 2.83 -8.76 -8.56
CA THR A 68 1.66 -7.90 -8.72
C THR A 68 0.50 -8.34 -7.82
N VAL A 69 0.22 -9.64 -7.76
CA VAL A 69 -0.84 -10.20 -6.92
C VAL A 69 -0.51 -9.97 -5.45
N VAL A 70 0.73 -10.27 -5.03
CA VAL A 70 1.17 -10.03 -3.65
C VAL A 70 0.95 -8.56 -3.29
N TYR A 71 1.43 -7.62 -4.10
CA TYR A 71 1.23 -6.19 -3.86
C TYR A 71 -0.26 -5.81 -3.79
N LEU A 72 -1.10 -6.26 -4.73
CA LEU A 72 -2.53 -5.96 -4.70
C LEU A 72 -3.22 -6.54 -3.46
N THR A 73 -2.81 -7.70 -2.97
CA THR A 73 -3.43 -8.29 -1.78
C THR A 73 -2.98 -7.62 -0.48
N THR A 74 -1.74 -7.16 -0.38
CA THR A 74 -1.17 -6.62 0.87
C THR A 74 -1.19 -5.10 0.95
N SER A 75 -1.16 -4.43 -0.19
CA SER A 75 -0.89 -3.00 -0.34
C SER A 75 -1.95 -2.26 -1.18
N SER A 76 -3.07 -2.91 -1.54
CA SER A 76 -4.16 -2.18 -2.21
C SER A 76 -4.79 -1.13 -1.29
N PRO A 77 -5.47 -0.11 -1.85
CA PRO A 77 -6.25 0.84 -1.06
C PRO A 77 -7.22 0.16 -0.10
N LEU A 78 -7.83 -0.95 -0.52
CA LEU A 78 -8.73 -1.72 0.34
C LEU A 78 -7.97 -2.38 1.50
N SER A 79 -6.82 -2.99 1.24
CA SER A 79 -5.98 -3.60 2.28
C SER A 79 -5.51 -2.56 3.30
N ILE A 80 -5.06 -1.41 2.83
CA ILE A 80 -4.65 -0.28 3.68
C ILE A 80 -5.84 0.26 4.49
N PHE A 81 -7.00 0.48 3.85
CA PHE A 81 -8.21 0.92 4.54
C PHE A 81 -8.66 -0.05 5.63
N LEU A 82 -8.71 -1.35 5.33
CA LEU A 82 -9.04 -2.39 6.31
C LEU A 82 -8.04 -2.39 7.46
N PHE A 83 -6.74 -2.25 7.16
CA PHE A 83 -5.73 -2.15 8.20
C PHE A 83 -6.03 -0.95 9.11
N ILE A 84 -6.26 0.25 8.57
CA ILE A 84 -6.57 1.46 9.35
C ILE A 84 -7.82 1.25 10.24
N GLU A 85 -8.91 0.73 9.67
CA GLU A 85 -10.17 0.50 10.38
C GLU A 85 -10.04 -0.53 11.51
N PHE A 86 -9.40 -1.68 11.24
CA PHE A 86 -9.20 -2.70 12.27
C PHE A 86 -8.19 -2.22 13.32
N TYR A 87 -7.13 -1.53 12.91
CA TYR A 87 -6.10 -1.03 13.82
C TYR A 87 -6.65 0.02 14.78
N GLY A 88 -7.49 0.94 14.28
CA GLY A 88 -8.21 1.91 15.12
C GLY A 88 -9.10 1.24 16.16
N ARG A 89 -9.79 0.14 15.79
CA ARG A 89 -10.62 -0.64 16.72
C ARG A 89 -9.83 -1.41 17.76
N PHE A 90 -8.70 -2.00 17.38
CA PHE A 90 -7.85 -2.74 18.32
C PHE A 90 -7.13 -1.79 19.30
N ILE A 91 -6.52 -0.70 18.84
CA ILE A 91 -5.81 0.22 19.73
C ILE A 91 -6.76 1.02 20.62
N GLY A 92 -7.88 1.52 20.08
CA GLY A 92 -8.86 2.27 20.88
C GLY A 92 -9.52 1.44 21.99
N GLN A 93 -9.52 0.11 21.89
CA GLN A 93 -10.01 -0.77 22.96
C GLN A 93 -8.97 -1.07 24.05
N TYR A 94 -7.68 -1.14 23.72
CA TYR A 94 -6.62 -1.46 24.69
C TYR A 94 -5.98 -0.24 25.34
N PHE A 95 -5.96 0.90 24.64
CA PHE A 95 -5.59 2.19 25.19
C PHE A 95 -6.87 3.01 25.39
N LYS A 96 -7.54 2.77 26.53
CA LYS A 96 -8.55 3.70 27.04
C LYS A 96 -7.87 5.05 27.26
N LEU A 97 -8.02 5.96 26.29
CA LEU A 97 -8.21 7.37 26.58
C LEU A 97 -9.65 7.55 27.07
#